data_AF-D5GME0-F1
#
_entry.id   AF-D5GME0-F1
#
_cell.length_a   1.000
_cell.length_b   1.000
_cell.length_c   1.000
_cell.angle_alpha   90.00
_cell.angle_beta   90.00
_cell.angle_gamma   90.00
#
_symmetry.space_group_name_H-M   'P 1'
#
loop_
_entity.id
_entity.type
_entity.pdbx_description
1 polymer ?
#
loop_
_entity_poly.entity_id
_entity_poly.type
_entity_poly.pdbx_seq_one_letter_code
_entity_poly.pdbx_strand_id
1 'polypeptide(L)'
;MIDNVALLITGTLHERDTRELLERCHPLGVFETMPVLCVATNVEELYNSVLVETPLAPYFKNTLSSADLDELNIEIIRNTLYKSYLEDFHNFCITTPGLAGTPTAELMSEVLSFEADRRAINITINSFGTELSKQDRKKLYPSFGKLYPEGSYMLSKADDVEGVRAAVEGVSEYKAFFEQGMGQGAGSGHPKSLEDLFYQKEMEISKMAFTQQFTYGVVFSWVKLREQEIRNITWIAECIAQNQKERIGNYISVF
;
A
#
# COMPACT_ATOMS: atom_id res chain seq x y z
N MET A 1 0.02 11.60 2.47
CA MET A 1 -0.38 12.18 3.77
C MET A 1 -0.39 11.12 4.87
N ILE A 2 -1.05 9.95 4.68
CA ILE A 2 -1.09 8.86 5.68
C ILE A 2 0.32 8.42 6.11
N ASP A 3 1.23 8.15 5.17
CA ASP A 3 2.60 7.73 5.53
C ASP A 3 3.37 8.80 6.30
N ASN A 4 3.19 10.06 5.94
CA ASN A 4 3.83 11.17 6.65
C ASN A 4 3.31 11.26 8.09
N VAL A 5 2.00 11.08 8.31
CA VAL A 5 1.41 11.05 9.66
C VAL A 5 1.99 9.87 10.46
N ALA A 6 2.05 8.68 9.87
CA ALA A 6 2.65 7.52 10.54
C ALA A 6 4.14 7.76 10.89
N LEU A 7 4.92 8.30 9.95
CA LEU A 7 6.33 8.65 10.15
C LEU A 7 6.53 9.65 11.30
N LEU A 8 5.70 10.70 11.34
CA LEU A 8 5.80 11.74 12.38
C LEU A 8 5.41 11.21 13.76
N ILE A 9 4.37 10.37 13.84
CA ILE A 9 3.96 9.73 15.09
C ILE A 9 5.10 8.85 15.63
N THR A 10 5.65 7.97 14.79
CA THR A 10 6.79 7.11 15.17
C THR A 10 8.01 7.93 15.54
N GLY A 11 8.33 8.98 14.78
CA GLY A 11 9.47 9.85 15.04
C GLY A 11 9.37 10.58 16.37
N THR A 12 8.17 11.03 16.74
CA THR A 12 7.89 11.74 17.99
C THR A 12 8.01 10.80 19.19
N LEU A 13 7.55 9.55 19.08
CA LEU A 13 7.68 8.54 20.13
C LEU A 13 9.13 8.18 20.44
N HIS A 14 10.00 8.24 19.44
CA HIS A 14 11.45 8.02 19.62
C HIS A 14 12.23 9.31 19.90
N GLU A 15 11.55 10.41 20.24
CA GLU A 15 12.17 11.70 20.58
C GLU A 15 13.15 12.23 19.52
N ARG A 16 12.88 11.98 18.22
CA ARG A 16 13.72 12.47 17.13
C ARG A 16 13.50 13.96 16.85
N ASP A 17 14.50 14.62 16.28
CA ASP A 17 14.37 16.04 15.91
C ASP A 17 13.28 16.22 14.85
N THR A 18 12.30 17.06 15.20
CA THR A 18 11.20 17.50 14.33
C THR A 18 11.65 17.98 12.96
N ARG A 19 12.79 18.68 12.86
CA ARG A 19 13.28 19.21 11.57
C ARG A 19 13.75 18.09 10.65
N GLU A 20 14.49 17.13 11.20
CA GLU A 20 14.95 15.95 10.44
C GLU A 20 13.74 15.11 9.98
N LEU A 21 12.73 14.95 10.83
CA LEU A 21 11.51 14.22 10.47
C LEU A 21 10.75 14.90 9.33
N LEU A 22 10.62 16.23 9.37
CA LEU A 22 9.94 17.00 8.31
C LEU A 22 10.70 16.92 6.97
N GLU A 23 12.04 16.91 6.98
CA GLU A 23 12.84 16.74 5.77
C GLU A 23 12.68 15.34 5.13
N ARG A 24 12.33 14.32 5.92
CA ARG A 24 12.09 12.95 5.44
C ARG A 24 10.65 12.71 4.99
N CYS A 25 9.76 13.69 5.15
CA CYS A 25 8.37 13.57 4.72
C CYS A 25 8.22 13.66 3.20
N HIS A 26 7.27 12.92 2.65
CA HIS A 26 6.99 12.95 1.22
C HIS A 26 6.31 14.28 0.83
N PRO A 27 6.83 15.02 -0.18
CA PRO A 27 6.37 16.37 -0.50
C PRO A 27 4.90 16.43 -0.95
N LEU A 28 4.41 15.40 -1.66
CA LEU A 28 2.99 15.32 -2.08
C LEU A 28 2.00 15.15 -0.90
N GLY A 29 2.50 14.85 0.31
CA GLY A 29 1.69 14.61 1.49
C GLY A 29 1.84 15.66 2.57
N VAL A 30 2.46 16.81 2.27
CA VAL A 30 2.69 17.90 3.21
C VAL A 30 1.42 18.74 3.37
N PHE A 31 1.17 19.21 4.60
CA PHE A 31 0.09 20.14 4.93
C PHE A 31 0.56 21.10 6.02
N GLU A 32 -0.11 22.25 6.16
CA GLU A 32 0.40 23.38 6.96
C GLU A 32 0.54 23.06 8.45
N THR A 33 -0.38 22.28 9.01
CA THR A 33 -0.42 21.93 10.44
C THR A 33 0.45 20.72 10.81
N MET A 34 1.28 20.25 9.88
CA MET A 34 2.16 19.09 10.06
C MET A 34 3.18 19.22 11.21
N PRO A 35 3.84 20.38 11.44
CA PRO A 35 4.77 20.52 12.57
C PRO A 35 4.11 20.39 13.95
N VAL A 36 2.79 20.64 14.05
CA VAL A 36 2.04 20.54 15.31
C VAL A 36 1.89 19.08 15.75
N LEU A 37 1.95 18.12 14.81
CA LEU A 37 1.93 16.68 15.14
C LEU A 37 3.11 16.26 16.01
N CYS A 38 4.25 16.94 15.90
CA CYS A 38 5.46 16.61 16.64
C CYS A 38 5.40 17.00 18.13
N VAL A 39 4.34 17.69 18.55
CA VAL A 39 4.16 18.17 19.93
C VAL A 39 3.22 17.24 20.71
N ALA A 40 2.35 16.51 20.01
CA ALA A 40 1.35 15.66 20.65
C ALA A 40 1.97 14.40 21.27
N THR A 41 1.55 14.08 22.48
CA THR A 41 2.09 12.94 23.26
C THR A 41 1.20 11.70 23.24
N ASN A 42 -0.05 11.86 22.83
CA ASN A 42 -1.04 10.80 22.77
C ASN A 42 -1.91 10.92 21.50
N VAL A 43 -2.51 9.81 21.06
CA VAL A 43 -3.29 9.77 19.81
C VAL A 43 -4.50 10.70 19.84
N GLU A 44 -5.11 10.88 21.01
CA GLU A 44 -6.33 11.67 21.18
C GLU A 44 -6.06 13.17 21.03
N GLU A 45 -4.98 13.66 21.65
CA GLU A 45 -4.45 15.02 21.50
C GLU A 45 -4.02 15.27 20.06
N LEU A 46 -3.34 14.30 19.44
CA LEU A 46 -2.94 14.37 18.04
C LEU A 46 -4.15 14.47 17.11
N TYR A 47 -5.20 13.68 17.37
CA TYR A 47 -6.43 13.73 16.62
C TYR A 47 -7.13 15.09 16.77
N ASN A 48 -7.41 15.50 18.01
CA ASN A 48 -8.19 16.69 18.32
C ASN A 48 -7.48 18.00 17.95
N SER A 49 -6.15 18.04 17.99
CA SER A 49 -5.39 19.28 17.74
C SER A 49 -5.10 19.53 16.27
N VAL A 50 -4.89 18.46 15.49
CA VAL A 50 -4.39 18.59 14.11
C VAL A 50 -5.25 17.83 13.12
N LEU A 51 -5.53 16.56 13.38
CA LEU A 51 -6.11 15.70 12.36
C LEU A 51 -7.58 16.00 12.07
N VAL A 52 -8.33 16.58 13.01
CA VAL A 52 -9.74 16.98 12.82
C VAL A 52 -9.91 17.95 11.65
N GLU A 53 -8.92 18.81 11.39
CA GLU A 53 -8.96 19.78 10.28
C GLU A 53 -8.45 19.20 8.95
N THR A 54 -7.84 18.01 8.98
CA THR A 54 -7.30 17.36 7.78
C THR A 54 -8.36 16.52 7.06
N PRO A 55 -8.21 16.27 5.75
CA PRO A 55 -9.09 15.34 5.03
C PRO A 55 -8.98 13.89 5.53
N LEU A 56 -8.02 13.57 6.41
CA LEU A 56 -7.92 12.26 7.05
C LEU A 56 -8.87 12.10 8.24
N ALA A 57 -9.45 13.18 8.77
CA ALA A 57 -10.33 13.15 9.94
C ALA A 57 -11.43 12.07 9.90
N PRO A 58 -12.10 11.82 8.76
CA PRO A 58 -13.14 10.78 8.67
C PRO A 58 -12.59 9.36 8.90
N TYR A 59 -11.34 9.11 8.51
CA TYR A 59 -10.71 7.79 8.58
C TYR A 59 -10.21 7.42 9.98
N PHE A 60 -10.03 8.41 10.87
CA PHE A 60 -9.61 8.17 12.25
C PHE A 60 -10.76 7.82 13.21
N LYS A 61 -12.01 8.14 12.85
CA LYS A 61 -13.18 7.95 13.72
C LYS A 61 -13.42 6.50 14.16
N ASN A 62 -13.01 5.53 13.34
CA ASN A 62 -13.20 4.10 13.61
C ASN A 62 -11.93 3.41 14.15
N THR A 63 -10.83 4.15 14.32
CA THR A 63 -9.49 3.61 14.61
C THR A 63 -9.07 3.85 16.06
N LEU A 64 -9.70 4.82 16.74
CA LEU A 64 -9.31 5.29 18.07
C LEU A 64 -10.10 4.56 19.18
N SER A 65 -9.74 3.31 19.47
CA SER A 65 -9.89 2.83 20.86
C SER A 65 -8.63 3.23 21.61
N SER A 66 -8.77 3.81 22.80
CA SER A 66 -7.70 4.36 23.66
C SER A 66 -6.63 3.34 24.04
N ALA A 67 -5.73 3.01 23.11
CA ALA A 67 -4.56 2.20 23.35
C ALA A 67 -3.31 3.05 23.12
N ASP A 68 -2.29 2.81 23.93
CA ASP A 68 -1.03 3.52 23.93
C ASP A 68 -0.35 3.50 22.54
N LEU A 69 0.44 4.53 22.27
CA LEU A 69 1.20 4.72 21.04
C LEU A 69 2.42 3.76 20.99
N ASP A 70 2.19 2.48 20.72
CA ASP A 70 3.26 1.51 20.45
C ASP A 70 3.54 1.39 18.94
N GLU A 71 4.76 0.99 18.56
CA GLU A 71 5.14 0.79 17.14
C GLU A 71 4.17 -0.14 16.39
N LEU A 72 3.75 -1.24 17.04
CA LEU A 72 2.77 -2.18 16.49
C LEU A 72 1.41 -1.49 16.27
N ASN A 73 1.01 -0.62 17.20
CA ASN A 73 -0.24 0.14 17.09
C ASN A 73 -0.17 1.18 15.97
N ILE A 74 1.00 1.77 15.69
CA ILE A 74 1.16 2.71 14.56
C ILE A 74 1.00 2.00 13.22
N GLU A 75 1.52 0.79 13.09
CA GLU A 75 1.34 -0.03 11.88
C GLU A 75 -0.12 -0.45 11.68
N ILE A 76 -0.82 -0.79 12.76
CA ILE A 76 -2.26 -1.04 12.74
C ILE A 76 -3.03 0.22 12.32
N ILE A 77 -2.70 1.39 12.89
CA ILE A 77 -3.30 2.67 12.54
C ILE A 77 -3.07 2.96 11.06
N ARG A 78 -1.83 2.85 10.58
CA ARG A 78 -1.47 3.06 9.17
C ARG A 78 -2.33 2.18 8.27
N ASN A 79 -2.39 0.87 8.53
CA ASN A 79 -3.17 -0.06 7.71
C ASN A 79 -4.68 0.21 7.77
N THR A 80 -5.20 0.60 8.92
CA THR A 80 -6.62 0.95 9.08
C THR A 80 -6.97 2.22 8.30
N LEU A 81 -6.14 3.26 8.37
CA LEU A 81 -6.32 4.50 7.61
C LEU A 81 -6.30 4.23 6.11
N TYR A 82 -5.37 3.42 5.66
CA TYR A 82 -5.29 3.05 4.25
C TYR A 82 -6.46 2.20 3.79
N LYS A 83 -6.96 1.29 4.63
CA LYS A 83 -8.19 0.56 4.34
C LYS A 83 -9.34 1.54 4.09
N SER A 84 -9.60 2.46 5.02
CA SER A 84 -10.67 3.44 4.87
C SER A 84 -10.48 4.36 3.68
N TYR A 85 -9.25 4.78 3.41
CA TYR A 85 -8.90 5.57 2.22
C TYR A 85 -9.17 4.81 0.91
N LEU A 86 -8.77 3.54 0.82
CA LEU A 86 -8.98 2.72 -0.38
C LEU A 86 -10.47 2.45 -0.62
N GLU A 87 -11.22 2.17 0.44
CA GLU A 87 -12.68 1.97 0.35
C GLU A 87 -13.38 3.26 -0.08
N ASP A 88 -13.04 4.40 0.52
CA ASP A 88 -13.63 5.70 0.14
C ASP A 88 -13.23 6.13 -1.27
N PHE A 89 -11.98 5.91 -1.67
CA PHE A 89 -11.52 6.25 -3.02
C PHE A 89 -12.16 5.37 -4.10
N HIS A 90 -12.30 4.07 -3.83
CA HIS A 90 -13.04 3.17 -4.71
C HIS A 90 -14.51 3.60 -4.83
N ASN A 91 -15.16 3.92 -3.70
CA ASN A 91 -16.53 4.44 -3.69
C ASN A 91 -16.64 5.74 -4.49
N PHE A 92 -15.71 6.68 -4.30
CA PHE A 92 -15.65 7.91 -5.07
C PHE A 92 -15.59 7.66 -6.58
N CYS A 93 -14.79 6.70 -7.04
CA CYS A 93 -14.70 6.35 -8.47
C CYS A 93 -16.02 5.79 -9.03
N ILE A 94 -16.78 5.01 -8.25
CA ILE A 94 -18.00 4.35 -8.73
C ILE A 94 -19.30 5.15 -8.49
N THR A 95 -19.36 6.02 -7.47
CA THR A 95 -20.59 6.73 -7.10
C THR A 95 -20.65 8.17 -7.59
N THR A 96 -19.49 8.81 -7.84
CA THR A 96 -19.46 10.25 -8.15
C THR A 96 -20.11 10.52 -9.52
N PRO A 97 -21.10 11.43 -9.59
CA PRO A 97 -21.70 11.84 -10.85
C PRO A 97 -20.63 12.39 -11.82
N GLY A 98 -20.54 11.81 -13.01
CA GLY A 98 -19.53 12.16 -14.01
C GLY A 98 -18.29 11.26 -14.04
N LEU A 99 -18.07 10.43 -13.02
CA LEU A 99 -17.10 9.32 -13.05
C LEU A 99 -17.82 7.97 -13.16
N ALA A 100 -18.94 7.83 -12.45
CA ALA A 100 -19.77 6.62 -12.47
C ALA A 100 -20.18 6.24 -13.90
N GLY A 101 -19.91 4.99 -14.29
CA GLY A 101 -20.22 4.47 -15.64
C GLY A 101 -19.31 4.98 -16.75
N THR A 102 -18.24 5.72 -16.44
CA THR A 102 -17.21 6.11 -17.41
C THR A 102 -16.06 5.11 -17.44
N PRO A 103 -15.23 5.10 -18.51
CA PRO A 103 -14.02 4.28 -18.56
C PRO A 103 -13.03 4.58 -17.42
N THR A 104 -13.10 5.78 -16.83
CA THR A 104 -12.33 6.13 -15.63
C THR A 104 -12.66 5.22 -14.45
N ALA A 105 -13.95 4.95 -14.22
CA ALA A 105 -14.37 4.11 -13.10
C ALA A 105 -13.89 2.67 -13.29
N GLU A 106 -13.99 2.11 -14.50
CA GLU A 106 -13.55 0.74 -14.79
C GLU A 106 -12.03 0.58 -14.58
N LEU A 107 -11.23 1.49 -15.16
CA LEU A 107 -9.77 1.47 -15.01
C LEU A 107 -9.34 1.66 -13.55
N MET A 108 -9.90 2.66 -12.86
CA MET A 108 -9.54 2.91 -11.46
C MET A 108 -9.98 1.77 -10.55
N SER A 109 -11.14 1.15 -10.79
CA SER A 109 -11.59 -0.02 -10.03
C SER A 109 -10.64 -1.21 -10.20
N GLU A 110 -10.12 -1.45 -11.41
CA GLU A 110 -9.12 -2.51 -11.63
C GLU A 110 -7.82 -2.23 -10.85
N VAL A 111 -7.30 -1.01 -10.96
CA VAL A 111 -6.07 -0.57 -10.27
C VAL A 111 -6.23 -0.66 -8.75
N LEU A 112 -7.34 -0.15 -8.21
CA LEU A 112 -7.60 -0.16 -6.77
C LEU A 112 -7.90 -1.56 -6.23
N SER A 113 -8.55 -2.42 -7.03
CA SER A 113 -8.77 -3.82 -6.65
C SER A 113 -7.46 -4.57 -6.49
N PHE A 114 -6.51 -4.35 -7.40
CA PHE A 114 -5.17 -4.92 -7.29
C PHE A 114 -4.42 -4.38 -6.07
N GLU A 115 -4.52 -3.07 -5.80
CA GLU A 115 -3.91 -2.47 -4.61
C GLU A 115 -4.47 -3.05 -3.30
N ALA A 116 -5.79 -3.23 -3.24
CA ALA A 116 -6.46 -3.82 -2.09
C ALA A 116 -6.00 -5.27 -1.85
N ASP A 117 -5.94 -6.08 -2.90
CA ASP A 117 -5.50 -7.48 -2.82
C ASP A 117 -4.01 -7.57 -2.42
N ARG A 118 -3.14 -6.77 -3.05
CA ARG A 118 -1.71 -6.67 -2.69
C ARG A 118 -1.53 -6.36 -1.22
N ARG A 119 -2.30 -5.39 -0.72
CA ARG A 119 -2.23 -4.98 0.68
C ARG A 119 -2.71 -6.08 1.63
N ALA A 120 -3.81 -6.76 1.30
CA ALA A 120 -4.31 -7.88 2.10
C ALA A 120 -3.28 -9.02 2.20
N ILE A 121 -2.62 -9.36 1.09
CA ILE A 121 -1.55 -10.36 1.05
C ILE A 121 -0.35 -9.92 1.90
N ASN A 122 0.14 -8.69 1.71
CA ASN A 122 1.30 -8.17 2.45
C ASN A 122 1.06 -8.09 3.95
N ILE A 123 -0.13 -7.62 4.38
CA ILE A 123 -0.51 -7.62 5.80
C ILE A 123 -0.50 -9.04 6.36
N THR A 124 -0.97 -10.02 5.60
CA THR A 124 -1.02 -11.41 6.05
C THR A 124 0.37 -12.00 6.23
N ILE A 125 1.25 -11.83 5.24
CA ILE A 125 2.63 -12.32 5.29
C ILE A 125 3.41 -11.65 6.43
N ASN A 126 3.29 -10.32 6.55
CA ASN A 126 4.02 -9.56 7.58
C ASN A 126 3.43 -9.74 8.99
N SER A 127 2.21 -10.27 9.11
CA SER A 127 1.62 -10.60 10.41
C SER A 127 2.19 -11.88 11.04
N PHE A 128 2.88 -12.73 10.27
CA PHE A 128 3.44 -13.97 10.80
C PHE A 128 4.55 -13.68 11.82
N GLY A 129 4.48 -14.35 12.97
CA GLY A 129 5.41 -14.12 14.08
C GLY A 129 5.13 -12.86 14.91
N THR A 130 4.02 -12.16 14.66
CA THR A 130 3.57 -11.02 15.48
C THR A 130 2.44 -11.42 16.43
N GLU A 131 2.12 -10.57 17.42
CA GLU A 131 1.02 -10.78 18.36
C GLU A 131 -0.38 -10.44 17.77
N LEU A 132 -0.46 -10.14 16.47
CA LEU A 132 -1.70 -9.76 15.82
C LEU A 132 -2.68 -10.94 15.72
N SER A 133 -3.86 -10.80 16.33
CA SER A 133 -4.88 -11.85 16.28
C SER A 133 -5.46 -12.01 14.86
N LYS A 134 -5.93 -13.23 14.53
CA LYS A 134 -6.61 -13.50 13.24
C LYS A 134 -7.84 -12.60 13.02
N GLN A 135 -8.54 -12.25 14.10
CA GLN A 135 -9.72 -11.39 14.03
C GLN A 135 -9.35 -9.94 13.72
N ASP A 136 -8.29 -9.43 14.34
CA ASP A 136 -7.84 -8.06 14.10
C ASP A 136 -7.20 -7.93 12.73
N ARG A 137 -6.44 -8.94 12.29
CA ARG A 137 -5.94 -9.03 10.91
C ARG A 137 -7.06 -8.90 9.87
N LYS A 138 -8.19 -9.58 10.08
CA LYS A 138 -9.36 -9.48 9.19
C LYS A 138 -9.90 -8.05 9.09
N LYS A 139 -9.86 -7.28 10.19
CA LYS A 139 -10.35 -5.89 10.20
C LYS A 139 -9.49 -4.97 9.33
N LEU A 140 -8.22 -5.31 9.10
CA LEU A 140 -7.28 -4.50 8.30
C LEU A 140 -7.44 -4.66 6.79
N TYR A 141 -8.16 -5.69 6.32
CA TYR A 141 -8.35 -5.90 4.89
C TYR A 141 -9.41 -4.95 4.32
N PRO A 142 -9.16 -4.33 3.15
CA PRO A 142 -10.20 -3.62 2.40
C PRO A 142 -11.35 -4.55 2.03
N SER A 143 -12.57 -4.01 2.04
CA SER A 143 -13.80 -4.77 1.80
C SER A 143 -14.17 -4.85 0.31
N PHE A 144 -13.17 -4.82 -0.57
CA PHE A 144 -13.28 -4.89 -2.03
C PHE A 144 -11.99 -5.48 -2.64
N GLY A 145 -12.01 -5.80 -3.93
CA GLY A 145 -10.91 -6.48 -4.63
C GLY A 145 -11.33 -7.85 -5.16
N LYS A 146 -10.42 -8.55 -5.84
CA LYS A 146 -10.71 -9.88 -6.41
C LYS A 146 -10.71 -10.96 -5.33
N LEU A 147 -10.01 -10.75 -4.22
CA LEU A 147 -9.97 -11.69 -3.10
C LEU A 147 -11.16 -11.53 -2.13
N TYR A 148 -11.89 -10.42 -2.17
CA TYR A 148 -13.05 -10.23 -1.32
C TYR A 148 -14.31 -10.89 -1.93
N PRO A 149 -15.13 -11.64 -1.17
CA PRO A 149 -15.02 -11.92 0.27
C PRO A 149 -14.26 -13.21 0.63
N GLU A 150 -14.29 -14.25 -0.21
CA GLU A 150 -13.84 -15.60 0.18
C GLU A 150 -12.32 -15.70 0.37
N GLY A 151 -11.52 -15.18 -0.56
CA GLY A 151 -10.06 -15.15 -0.46
C GLY A 151 -9.58 -14.37 0.75
N SER A 152 -10.18 -13.21 1.05
CA SER A 152 -9.87 -12.41 2.24
C SER A 152 -10.18 -13.14 3.55
N TYR A 153 -11.24 -13.95 3.57
CA TYR A 153 -11.57 -14.78 4.71
C TYR A 153 -10.56 -15.92 4.89
N MET A 154 -10.13 -16.55 3.80
CA MET A 154 -9.09 -17.59 3.83
C MET A 154 -7.74 -17.02 4.27
N LEU A 155 -7.36 -15.83 3.77
CA LEU A 155 -6.17 -15.09 4.23
C LEU A 155 -6.22 -14.81 5.74
N SER A 156 -7.39 -14.43 6.27
CA SER A 156 -7.53 -14.19 7.72
C SER A 156 -7.28 -15.44 8.57
N LYS A 157 -7.36 -16.65 7.99
CA LYS A 157 -7.13 -17.92 8.69
C LYS A 157 -5.73 -18.50 8.49
N ALA A 158 -5.00 -18.05 7.47
CA ALA A 158 -3.68 -18.57 7.12
C ALA A 158 -2.66 -18.38 8.25
N ASP A 159 -1.85 -19.40 8.49
CA ASP A 159 -0.79 -19.41 9.52
C ASP A 159 0.62 -19.45 8.91
N ASP A 160 0.71 -19.77 7.62
CA ASP A 160 1.95 -19.92 6.86
C ASP A 160 1.78 -19.42 5.41
N VAL A 161 2.89 -19.38 4.67
CA VAL A 161 2.93 -18.92 3.28
C VAL A 161 2.14 -19.87 2.36
N GLU A 162 2.13 -21.15 2.66
CA GLU A 162 1.34 -22.18 1.98
C GLU A 162 -0.16 -21.92 2.11
N GLY A 163 -0.64 -21.53 3.29
CA GLY A 163 -2.01 -21.12 3.53
C GLY A 163 -2.38 -19.84 2.77
N VAL A 164 -1.46 -18.89 2.64
CA VAL A 164 -1.64 -17.69 1.80
C VAL A 164 -1.75 -18.08 0.33
N ARG A 165 -0.90 -19.00 -0.16
CA ARG A 165 -0.97 -19.53 -1.53
C ARG A 165 -2.32 -20.18 -1.82
N ALA A 166 -2.81 -21.01 -0.90
CA ALA A 166 -4.12 -21.64 -1.03
C ALA A 166 -5.26 -20.62 -1.04
N ALA A 167 -5.15 -19.55 -0.25
CA ALA A 167 -6.15 -18.48 -0.20
C ALA A 167 -6.25 -17.66 -1.50
N VAL A 168 -5.14 -17.51 -2.23
CA VAL A 168 -5.10 -16.75 -3.50
C VAL A 168 -5.30 -17.62 -4.74
N GLU A 169 -5.38 -18.95 -4.60
CA GLU A 169 -5.45 -19.90 -5.72
C GLU A 169 -6.70 -19.67 -6.61
N GLY A 170 -7.78 -19.14 -6.05
CA GLY A 170 -9.00 -18.80 -6.79
C GLY A 170 -8.80 -17.72 -7.86
N VAL A 171 -7.73 -16.93 -7.77
CA VAL A 171 -7.36 -15.92 -8.76
C VAL A 171 -6.13 -16.38 -9.52
N SER A 172 -6.30 -16.70 -10.81
CA SER A 172 -5.25 -17.24 -11.67
C SER A 172 -3.98 -16.39 -11.72
N GLU A 173 -4.14 -15.06 -11.69
CA GLU A 173 -3.04 -14.09 -11.71
C GLU A 173 -2.17 -14.21 -10.45
N TYR A 174 -2.79 -14.28 -9.27
CA TYR A 174 -2.06 -14.40 -8.00
C TYR A 174 -1.45 -15.79 -7.82
N LYS A 175 -2.13 -16.83 -8.28
CA LYS A 175 -1.57 -18.19 -8.31
C LYS A 175 -0.23 -18.22 -9.05
N ALA A 176 -0.16 -17.60 -10.24
CA ALA A 176 1.07 -17.54 -11.02
C ALA A 176 2.19 -16.79 -10.29
N PHE A 177 1.87 -15.73 -9.54
CA PHE A 177 2.88 -14.99 -8.76
C PHE A 177 3.50 -15.83 -7.65
N PHE A 178 2.70 -16.61 -6.93
CA PHE A 178 3.23 -17.49 -5.87
C PHE A 178 3.99 -18.69 -6.44
N GLU A 179 3.62 -19.20 -7.61
CA GLU A 179 4.39 -20.24 -8.30
C GLU A 179 5.76 -19.74 -8.78
N GLN A 180 5.80 -18.54 -9.34
CA GLN A 180 7.04 -17.93 -9.83
C GLN A 180 7.94 -17.42 -8.68
N GLY A 181 7.35 -16.76 -7.67
CA GLY A 181 8.08 -16.19 -6.53
C GLY A 181 8.68 -17.24 -5.59
N MET A 182 8.11 -18.45 -5.52
CA MET A 182 8.64 -19.57 -4.75
C MET A 182 9.66 -20.42 -5.52
N GLY A 183 10.15 -19.94 -6.67
CA GLY A 183 11.18 -20.62 -7.46
C GLY A 183 10.72 -21.91 -8.15
N GLN A 184 9.40 -22.13 -8.28
CA GLN A 184 8.85 -23.28 -9.04
C GLN A 184 8.77 -23.00 -10.55
N GLY A 185 9.09 -21.79 -10.99
CA GLY A 185 9.20 -21.41 -12.41
C GLY A 185 10.54 -21.82 -13.03
N ALA A 186 10.51 -22.80 -13.94
CA ALA A 186 11.66 -23.31 -14.68
C ALA A 186 12.20 -22.31 -15.74
N GLY A 187 12.81 -21.20 -15.30
CA GLY A 187 13.45 -20.21 -16.16
C GLY A 187 14.84 -19.85 -15.67
N SER A 188 15.82 -19.86 -16.58
CA SER A 188 17.22 -19.53 -16.35
C SER A 188 17.44 -18.03 -16.13
N GLY A 189 16.91 -17.49 -15.04
CA GLY A 189 17.11 -16.12 -14.57
C GLY A 189 17.06 -16.07 -13.04
N HIS A 190 17.60 -15.01 -12.44
CA HIS A 190 17.49 -14.82 -10.99
C HIS A 190 16.02 -14.86 -10.56
N PRO A 191 15.68 -15.60 -9.48
CA PRO A 191 14.30 -15.71 -9.03
C PRO A 191 13.79 -14.33 -8.65
N LYS A 192 12.73 -13.88 -9.33
CA LYS A 192 12.03 -12.63 -8.98
C LYS A 192 11.32 -12.84 -7.65
N SER A 193 11.43 -11.86 -6.75
CA SER A 193 10.69 -11.89 -5.49
C SER A 193 9.19 -11.73 -5.76
N LEU A 194 8.35 -12.16 -4.80
CA LEU A 194 6.91 -11.93 -4.87
C LEU A 194 6.58 -10.43 -5.01
N GLU A 195 7.36 -9.57 -4.36
CA GLU A 195 7.21 -8.12 -4.44
C GLU A 195 7.52 -7.59 -5.86
N ASP A 196 8.57 -8.09 -6.51
CA ASP A 196 8.91 -7.73 -7.90
C ASP A 196 7.77 -8.08 -8.87
N LEU A 197 7.10 -9.22 -8.63
CA LEU A 197 5.96 -9.65 -9.44
C LEU A 197 4.75 -8.75 -9.23
N PHE A 198 4.50 -8.31 -7.99
CA PHE A 198 3.45 -7.32 -7.72
C PHE A 198 3.74 -5.98 -8.39
N TYR A 199 4.97 -5.47 -8.32
CA TYR A 199 5.34 -4.24 -9.01
C TYR A 199 5.22 -4.39 -10.53
N GLN A 200 5.65 -5.52 -11.09
CA GLN A 200 5.51 -5.76 -12.52
C GLN A 200 4.03 -5.71 -12.95
N LYS A 201 3.15 -6.38 -12.21
CA LYS A 201 1.71 -6.36 -12.52
C LYS A 201 1.09 -4.97 -12.32
N GLU A 202 1.45 -4.25 -11.26
CA GLU A 202 1.00 -2.86 -11.03
C GLU A 202 1.33 -1.98 -12.24
N MET A 203 2.53 -2.15 -12.77
CA MET A 203 2.99 -1.41 -13.94
C MET A 203 2.32 -1.85 -15.24
N GLU A 204 2.05 -3.14 -15.43
CA GLU A 204 1.29 -3.65 -16.57
C GLU A 204 -0.13 -3.05 -16.59
N ILE A 205 -0.82 -3.03 -15.44
CA ILE A 205 -2.15 -2.40 -15.31
C ILE A 205 -2.05 -0.90 -15.60
N SER A 206 -1.07 -0.22 -15.02
CA SER A 206 -0.85 1.22 -15.24
C SER A 206 -0.56 1.55 -16.71
N LYS A 207 0.16 0.68 -17.42
CA LYS A 207 0.41 0.84 -18.87
C LYS A 207 -0.87 0.67 -19.68
N MET A 208 -1.69 -0.32 -19.34
CA MET A 208 -2.96 -0.57 -20.04
C MET A 208 -3.91 0.64 -19.96
N ALA A 209 -3.85 1.44 -18.89
CA ALA A 209 -4.64 2.67 -18.77
C ALA A 209 -4.37 3.69 -19.89
N PHE A 210 -3.19 3.68 -20.52
CA PHE A 210 -2.84 4.57 -21.66
C PHE A 210 -3.44 4.11 -22.99
N THR A 211 -4.04 2.92 -23.07
CA THR A 211 -4.73 2.45 -24.28
C THR A 211 -6.11 3.09 -24.44
N GLN A 212 -6.65 3.66 -23.36
CA GLN A 212 -7.94 4.35 -23.35
C GLN A 212 -7.74 5.87 -23.41
N GLN A 213 -8.69 6.57 -24.05
CA GLN A 213 -8.70 8.03 -24.18
C GLN A 213 -9.83 8.64 -23.36
N PHE A 214 -9.68 9.90 -22.94
CA PHE A 214 -10.66 10.66 -22.16
C PHE A 214 -10.98 10.04 -20.78
N THR A 215 -9.94 9.56 -20.10
CA THR A 215 -10.05 9.01 -18.74
C THR A 215 -9.11 9.74 -17.77
N TYR A 216 -9.59 10.02 -16.56
CA TYR A 216 -8.75 10.60 -15.51
C TYR A 216 -7.77 9.58 -14.92
N GLY A 217 -8.00 8.28 -15.14
CA GLY A 217 -7.12 7.20 -14.68
C GLY A 217 -5.72 7.25 -15.29
N VAL A 218 -5.54 7.96 -16.41
CA VAL A 218 -4.23 8.24 -17.00
C VAL A 218 -3.33 9.00 -16.03
N VAL A 219 -3.87 9.97 -15.28
CA VAL A 219 -3.08 10.77 -14.33
C VAL A 219 -2.56 9.90 -13.20
N PHE A 220 -3.42 9.07 -12.61
CA PHE A 220 -3.04 8.13 -11.56
C PHE A 220 -1.94 7.16 -12.05
N SER A 221 -2.18 6.57 -13.22
CA SER A 221 -1.25 5.61 -13.83
C SER A 221 0.09 6.26 -14.19
N TRP A 222 0.08 7.50 -14.67
CA TRP A 222 1.29 8.27 -14.96
C TRP A 222 2.13 8.52 -13.71
N VAL A 223 1.52 8.92 -12.59
CA VAL A 223 2.23 9.11 -11.32
C VAL A 223 2.89 7.79 -10.89
N LYS A 224 2.16 6.67 -10.95
CA LYS A 224 2.69 5.34 -10.59
C LYS A 224 3.85 4.89 -11.47
N LEU A 225 3.76 5.10 -12.78
CA LEU A 225 4.85 4.78 -13.69
C LEU A 225 6.09 5.64 -13.45
N ARG A 226 5.91 6.94 -13.12
CA ARG A 226 7.03 7.83 -12.78
C ARG A 226 7.67 7.48 -11.44
N GLU A 227 6.89 7.07 -10.43
CA GLU A 227 7.43 6.54 -9.18
C GLU A 227 8.32 5.31 -9.44
N GLN A 228 7.87 4.38 -10.30
CA GLN A 228 8.66 3.20 -10.64
C GLN A 228 9.93 3.54 -11.45
N GLU A 229 9.86 4.51 -12.36
CA GLU A 229 11.05 4.97 -13.09
C GLU A 229 12.11 5.54 -12.14
N ILE A 230 11.70 6.37 -11.18
CA ILE A 230 12.60 6.89 -10.14
C ILE A 230 13.22 5.73 -9.36
N ARG A 231 12.42 4.74 -8.95
CA ARG A 231 12.91 3.55 -8.25
C ARG A 231 13.95 2.78 -9.07
N ASN A 232 13.70 2.59 -10.37
CA ASN A 232 14.64 1.92 -11.28
C ASN A 232 15.97 2.68 -11.40
N ILE A 233 15.91 4.01 -11.55
CA ILE A 233 17.12 4.85 -11.66
C ILE A 233 17.92 4.77 -10.35
N THR A 234 17.26 4.87 -9.19
CA THR A 234 17.91 4.76 -7.88
C THR A 234 18.55 3.39 -7.71
N TRP A 235 17.86 2.30 -8.05
CA TRP A 235 18.41 0.94 -7.97
C TRP A 235 19.68 0.78 -8.81
N ILE A 236 19.66 1.27 -10.05
CA ILE A 236 20.82 1.22 -10.95
C ILE A 236 21.97 2.06 -10.37
N ALA A 237 21.69 3.26 -9.87
CA ALA A 237 22.68 4.13 -9.26
C ALA A 237 23.33 3.49 -8.02
N GLU A 238 22.55 2.85 -7.16
CA GLU A 238 23.03 2.13 -5.97
C GLU A 238 23.90 0.93 -6.35
N CYS A 239 23.47 0.12 -7.32
CA CYS A 239 24.23 -1.01 -7.83
C CYS A 239 25.59 -0.58 -8.42
N ILE A 240 25.63 0.56 -9.12
CA ILE A 240 26.87 1.15 -9.66
C ILE A 240 27.76 1.67 -8.52
N ALA A 241 27.19 2.42 -7.57
CA ALA A 241 27.94 3.00 -6.45
C ALA A 241 28.55 1.93 -5.53
N GLN A 242 27.84 0.81 -5.33
CA GLN A 242 28.30 -0.32 -4.51
C GLN A 242 29.14 -1.35 -5.30
N ASN A 243 29.32 -1.13 -6.61
CA ASN A 243 30.02 -2.04 -7.53
C ASN A 243 29.43 -3.47 -7.57
N GLN A 244 28.13 -3.63 -7.26
CA GLN A 244 27.41 -4.89 -7.29
C GLN A 244 26.62 -5.06 -8.60
N LYS A 245 27.35 -5.31 -9.70
CA LYS A 245 26.78 -5.34 -11.05
C LYS A 245 25.95 -6.59 -11.36
N GLU A 246 25.98 -7.60 -10.49
CA GLU A 246 25.26 -8.87 -10.71
C GLU A 246 23.74 -8.67 -10.77
N ARG A 247 23.19 -7.71 -9.99
CA ARG A 247 21.75 -7.46 -9.90
C ARG A 247 21.29 -6.19 -10.61
N ILE A 248 22.16 -5.56 -11.40
CA ILE A 248 21.84 -4.31 -12.10
C ILE A 248 20.68 -4.47 -13.08
N GLY A 249 20.48 -5.68 -13.63
CA GLY A 249 19.38 -6.01 -14.54
C GLY A 249 18.03 -6.21 -13.86
N ASN A 250 17.95 -6.18 -12.52
CA ASN A 250 16.71 -6.42 -11.77
C ASN A 250 15.85 -5.15 -11.64
N TYR A 251 15.68 -4.39 -12.72
CA TYR A 251 14.75 -3.26 -12.77
C TYR A 251 13.50 -3.64 -13.56
N ILE A 252 12.41 -2.90 -13.37
CA ILE A 252 11.12 -3.19 -14.00
C ILE A 252 10.93 -2.22 -15.16
N SER A 253 11.23 -2.68 -16.39
CA SER A 253 10.93 -1.90 -17.61
C SER A 253 9.51 -2.18 -18.09
N VAL A 254 8.76 -1.11 -18.29
CA VAL A 254 7.34 -1.16 -18.66
C VAL A 254 7.14 -0.64 -20.08
N PHE A 255 8.04 0.22 -20.53
CA PHE A 255 8.11 0.77 -21.88
C PHE A 255 9.40 0.32 -22.56
#